data_AF-A0A957MST6-F1
#
_entry.id   AF-A0A957MST6-F1
#
_cell.length_a   1.000
_cell.length_b   1.000
_cell.length_c   1.000
_cell.angle_alpha   90.00
_cell.angle_beta   90.00
_cell.angle_gamma   90.00
#
_symmetry.space_group_name_H-M   'P 1'
#
loop_
_entity.id
_entity.type
_entity.pdbx_description
1 polymer ?
#
loop_
_entity_poly.entity_id
_entity_poly.type
_entity_poly.pdbx_seq_one_letter_code
_entity_poly.pdbx_strand_id
1 'polypeptide(L)'
;RRRGLLGQISRTVKGVAKTSVEISKTMVTQTLLTFEDNKHPVEVVKSLGILSATSAAILAKLLILPADRRSVFKGELGAIKRVVWSKPLDLAQIKAIGRAHNATINDVLVAAVAGALRDYMLHVGDDPAKGDINAMVPVNLRPLDKAIDLGNQFALVYLPLPVSLADPVARLKATKYQMDVLKSSPEPMLVYQILGVIGNLPLDIAKQATMWFSSKASAVLTNVPGPRQQIYFAGLPLRQIMFWVPQ
;
A
#
# COMPACT_ATOMS: atom_id res chain seq x y z
N ARG A 1 -21.98 -40.31 -20.69
CA ARG A 1 -20.69 -39.66 -21.06
C ARG A 1 -20.55 -38.24 -20.45
N ARG A 2 -20.53 -38.06 -19.12
CA ARG A 2 -20.26 -36.74 -18.46
C ARG A 2 -19.53 -36.91 -17.11
N ARG A 3 -18.44 -37.68 -17.04
CA ARG A 3 -17.59 -37.81 -15.84
C ARG A 3 -16.08 -37.56 -16.08
N GLY A 4 -15.66 -37.14 -17.28
CA GLY A 4 -14.24 -36.99 -17.64
C GLY A 4 -13.60 -35.63 -17.30
N LEU A 5 -14.35 -34.53 -17.42
CA LEU A 5 -13.76 -33.18 -17.42
C LEU A 5 -13.37 -32.67 -16.03
N LEU A 6 -14.23 -32.88 -15.02
CA LEU A 6 -14.01 -32.42 -13.64
C LEU A 6 -12.87 -33.16 -12.94
N GLY A 7 -12.66 -34.44 -13.26
CA GLY A 7 -11.56 -35.25 -12.74
C GLY A 7 -10.21 -34.94 -13.38
N GLN A 8 -10.19 -34.31 -14.56
CA GLN A 8 -8.97 -33.80 -15.21
C GLN A 8 -8.57 -32.44 -14.60
N ILE A 9 -9.51 -31.52 -14.43
CA ILE A 9 -9.24 -30.20 -13.84
C ILE A 9 -8.75 -30.33 -12.39
N SER A 10 -9.35 -31.21 -11.58
CA SER A 10 -8.91 -31.46 -10.20
C SER A 10 -7.47 -32.03 -10.11
N ARG A 11 -7.07 -32.87 -11.06
CA ARG A 11 -5.70 -33.41 -11.14
C ARG A 11 -4.70 -32.36 -11.62
N THR A 12 -5.08 -31.49 -12.55
CA THR A 12 -4.23 -30.39 -13.01
C THR A 12 -4.03 -29.33 -11.91
N VAL A 13 -5.07 -28.98 -11.15
CA VAL A 13 -4.97 -28.02 -10.04
C VAL A 13 -4.14 -28.57 -8.88
N LYS A 14 -4.32 -29.85 -8.51
CA LYS A 14 -3.46 -30.49 -7.50
C LYS A 14 -2.02 -30.66 -7.99
N GLY A 15 -1.81 -30.90 -9.28
CA GLY A 15 -0.50 -30.90 -9.91
C GLY A 15 0.18 -29.55 -9.78
N VAL A 16 -0.46 -28.47 -10.23
CA VAL A 16 0.09 -27.10 -10.19
C VAL A 16 0.37 -26.61 -8.77
N ALA A 17 -0.50 -26.94 -7.80
CA ALA A 17 -0.28 -26.59 -6.39
C ALA A 17 0.91 -27.36 -5.79
N LYS A 18 1.05 -28.65 -6.10
CA LYS A 18 2.17 -29.48 -5.63
C LYS A 18 3.48 -29.06 -6.28
N THR A 19 3.46 -28.73 -7.56
CA THR A 19 4.60 -28.16 -8.30
C THR A 19 4.97 -26.77 -7.78
N SER A 20 4.01 -25.93 -7.38
CA SER A 20 4.31 -24.60 -6.80
C SER A 20 4.96 -24.69 -5.42
N VAL A 21 4.55 -25.66 -4.59
CA VAL A 21 5.17 -25.92 -3.29
C VAL A 21 6.56 -26.57 -3.45
N GLU A 22 6.74 -27.47 -4.42
CA GLU A 22 8.05 -28.04 -4.74
C GLU A 22 8.99 -27.01 -5.35
N ILE A 23 8.53 -26.14 -6.26
CA ILE A 23 9.32 -25.02 -6.79
C ILE A 23 9.72 -24.06 -5.67
N SER A 24 8.80 -23.74 -4.75
CA SER A 24 9.12 -22.88 -3.59
C SER A 24 10.15 -23.52 -2.67
N LYS A 25 10.03 -24.82 -2.39
CA LYS A 25 11.03 -25.54 -1.57
C LYS A 25 12.37 -25.68 -2.30
N THR A 26 12.37 -25.97 -3.60
CA THR A 26 13.59 -26.16 -4.39
C THR A 26 14.30 -24.83 -4.63
N MET A 27 13.55 -23.73 -4.81
CA MET A 27 14.08 -22.37 -4.85
C MET A 27 14.69 -21.95 -3.53
N VAL A 28 14.04 -22.22 -2.38
CA VAL A 28 14.60 -21.88 -1.06
C VAL A 28 15.88 -22.68 -0.78
N THR A 29 15.91 -23.97 -1.14
CA THR A 29 17.11 -24.80 -0.95
C THR A 29 18.24 -24.41 -1.89
N GLN A 30 17.95 -24.07 -3.16
CA GLN A 30 18.97 -23.51 -4.07
C GLN A 30 19.43 -22.11 -3.64
N THR A 31 18.55 -21.29 -3.06
CA THR A 31 18.89 -19.95 -2.57
C THR A 31 19.81 -20.04 -1.35
N LEU A 32 19.58 -20.98 -0.43
CA LEU A 32 20.46 -21.22 0.72
C LEU A 32 21.85 -21.74 0.34
N LEU A 33 21.95 -22.58 -0.71
CA LEU A 33 23.24 -23.04 -1.22
C LEU A 33 23.99 -21.97 -2.03
N THR A 34 23.29 -20.95 -2.54
CA THR A 34 23.91 -19.82 -3.26
C THR A 34 24.43 -18.73 -2.30
N PHE A 35 24.03 -18.75 -1.02
CA PHE A 35 24.54 -17.82 -0.01
C PHE A 35 25.99 -18.11 0.43
N GLU A 36 26.54 -19.28 0.10
CA GLU A 36 27.94 -19.61 0.39
C GLU A 36 28.94 -19.10 -0.67
N ASP A 37 28.49 -18.67 -1.86
CA ASP A 37 29.38 -18.19 -2.91
C ASP A 37 29.10 -16.72 -3.27
N ASN A 38 29.95 -15.84 -2.77
CA ASN A 38 29.83 -14.38 -2.79
C ASN A 38 30.08 -13.74 -4.18
N LYS A 39 29.71 -14.41 -5.28
CA LYS A 39 30.14 -14.01 -6.63
C LYS A 39 29.04 -13.66 -7.64
N HIS A 40 27.77 -13.98 -7.41
CA HIS A 40 26.73 -13.77 -8.44
C HIS A 40 25.38 -13.22 -7.93
N PRO A 41 25.33 -11.97 -7.43
CA PRO A 41 24.07 -11.32 -7.03
C PRO A 41 23.05 -11.18 -8.18
N VAL A 42 23.52 -11.19 -9.43
CA VAL A 42 22.67 -11.03 -10.62
C VAL A 42 21.86 -12.29 -10.96
N GLU A 43 22.34 -13.48 -10.57
CA GLU A 43 21.64 -14.75 -10.83
C GLU A 43 20.50 -15.01 -9.84
N VAL A 44 20.65 -14.55 -8.59
CA VAL A 44 19.58 -14.55 -7.58
C VAL A 44 18.42 -13.63 -8.00
N VAL A 45 18.72 -12.55 -8.72
CA VAL A 45 17.71 -11.62 -9.25
C VAL A 45 17.01 -12.19 -10.49
N LYS A 46 17.71 -13.01 -11.29
CA LYS A 46 17.14 -13.71 -12.47
C LYS A 46 16.13 -14.79 -12.06
N SER A 47 16.41 -15.55 -11.01
CA SER A 47 15.55 -16.64 -10.55
C SER A 47 14.19 -16.14 -10.02
N LEU A 48 14.08 -14.88 -9.60
CA LEU A 48 12.83 -14.27 -9.15
C LEU A 48 11.85 -13.89 -10.27
N GLY A 49 12.23 -13.97 -11.55
CA GLY A 49 11.34 -13.62 -12.68
C GLY A 49 11.02 -12.12 -12.81
N ILE A 50 11.80 -11.24 -12.16
CA ILE A 50 11.55 -9.78 -12.05
C ILE A 50 12.17 -8.98 -13.22
N LEU A 51 12.55 -9.60 -14.32
CA LEU A 51 13.30 -8.93 -15.41
C LEU A 51 12.40 -8.30 -16.47
N SER A 52 11.62 -7.29 -16.11
CA SER A 52 11.26 -6.22 -17.05
C SER A 52 12.09 -4.98 -16.70
N ALA A 53 12.51 -4.19 -17.68
CA ALA A 53 13.23 -2.94 -17.44
C ALA A 53 12.46 -2.01 -16.47
N THR A 54 11.12 -2.02 -16.56
CA THR A 54 10.20 -1.33 -15.67
C THR A 54 10.33 -1.79 -14.22
N SER A 55 10.47 -3.11 -13.99
CA SER A 55 10.62 -3.67 -12.64
C SER A 55 11.96 -3.30 -12.01
N ALA A 56 13.05 -3.34 -12.79
CA ALA A 56 14.37 -2.90 -12.34
C ALA A 56 14.39 -1.40 -12.00
N ALA A 57 13.74 -0.57 -12.81
CA ALA A 57 13.61 0.86 -12.56
C ALA A 57 12.83 1.17 -11.27
N ILE A 58 11.75 0.44 -11.00
CA ILE A 58 10.97 0.59 -9.76
C ILE A 58 11.78 0.15 -8.55
N LEU A 59 12.48 -0.99 -8.64
CA LEU A 59 13.33 -1.46 -7.55
C LEU A 59 14.45 -0.44 -7.24
N ALA A 60 15.11 0.08 -8.29
CA ALA A 60 16.11 1.13 -8.15
C ALA A 60 15.52 2.40 -7.53
N LYS A 61 14.35 2.85 -8.00
CA LYS A 61 13.61 3.98 -7.41
C LYS A 61 13.37 3.76 -5.92
N LEU A 62 12.86 2.60 -5.50
CA LEU A 62 12.57 2.31 -4.10
C LEU A 62 13.84 2.27 -3.24
N LEU A 63 14.94 1.72 -3.77
CA LEU A 63 16.24 1.66 -3.09
C LEU A 63 16.85 3.06 -2.89
N ILE A 64 16.73 3.92 -3.91
CA ILE A 64 17.35 5.26 -3.92
C ILE A 64 16.44 6.32 -3.28
N LEU A 65 15.13 6.05 -3.13
CA LEU A 65 14.19 6.98 -2.51
C LEU A 65 14.70 7.40 -1.12
N PRO A 66 15.02 8.67 -0.87
CA PRO A 66 15.52 9.09 0.43
C PRO A 66 14.45 8.92 1.51
N ALA A 67 14.86 9.04 2.76
CA ALA A 67 13.92 9.21 3.86
C ALA A 67 12.99 10.40 3.56
N ASP A 68 11.76 10.33 4.09
CA ASP A 68 10.81 11.42 3.88
C ASP A 68 11.37 12.73 4.45
N ARG A 69 10.93 13.86 3.88
CA ARG A 69 11.48 15.14 4.30
C ARG A 69 11.21 15.39 5.78
N ARG A 70 12.16 16.07 6.43
CA ARG A 70 11.95 16.54 7.79
C ARG A 70 10.80 17.55 7.79
N SER A 71 9.79 17.28 8.61
CA SER A 71 8.61 18.11 8.82
C SER A 71 8.08 17.87 10.24
N VAL A 72 7.06 18.62 10.64
CA VAL A 72 6.37 18.41 11.93
C VAL A 72 5.72 17.03 12.07
N PHE A 73 5.58 16.28 10.98
CA PHE A 73 5.04 14.91 10.98
C PHE A 73 6.12 13.83 11.08
N LYS A 74 7.41 14.20 11.07
CA LYS A 74 8.53 13.24 11.12
C LYS A 74 9.37 13.48 12.38
N GLY A 75 9.44 12.47 13.24
CA GLY A 75 10.19 12.51 14.48
C GLY A 75 10.41 11.12 15.08
N GLU A 76 10.95 11.08 16.28
CA GLU A 76 11.10 9.85 17.05
C GLU A 76 9.74 9.28 17.44
N LEU A 77 9.63 7.96 17.44
CA LEU A 77 8.39 7.28 17.81
C LEU A 77 8.15 7.41 19.32
N GLY A 78 7.04 8.05 19.69
CA GLY A 78 6.61 8.15 21.08
C GLY A 78 5.78 6.96 21.54
N ALA A 79 5.78 6.69 22.86
CA ALA A 79 4.94 5.67 23.47
C ALA A 79 3.46 6.10 23.58
N ILE A 80 3.20 7.41 23.69
CA ILE A 80 1.85 7.95 23.85
C ILE A 80 1.18 8.07 22.48
N LYS A 81 0.06 7.35 22.31
CA LYS A 81 -0.77 7.42 21.10
C LYS A 81 -1.97 8.32 21.35
N ARG A 82 -2.21 9.25 20.43
CA ARG A 82 -3.39 10.13 20.44
C ARG A 82 -4.30 9.76 19.28
N VAL A 83 -5.59 9.75 19.55
CA VAL A 83 -6.62 9.45 18.55
C VAL A 83 -7.60 10.60 18.53
N VAL A 84 -7.88 11.09 17.33
CA VAL A 84 -8.83 12.17 17.07
C VAL A 84 -9.69 11.81 15.87
N TRP A 85 -10.92 12.30 15.83
CA TRP A 85 -11.84 12.11 14.72
C TRP A 85 -12.53 13.41 14.35
N SER A 86 -12.79 13.60 13.07
CA SER A 86 -13.59 14.72 12.58
C SER A 86 -15.07 14.48 12.84
N LYS A 87 -15.87 15.53 12.64
CA LYS A 87 -17.32 15.35 12.41
C LYS A 87 -17.53 14.54 11.11
N PRO A 88 -18.65 13.83 10.97
CA PRO A 88 -18.99 13.13 9.73
C PRO A 88 -19.01 14.10 8.53
N LEU A 89 -18.47 13.65 7.41
CA LEU A 89 -18.54 14.36 6.13
C LEU A 89 -19.71 13.83 5.30
N ASP A 90 -20.44 14.73 4.64
CA ASP A 90 -21.53 14.34 3.75
C ASP A 90 -20.98 13.67 2.48
N LEU A 91 -21.23 12.36 2.36
CA LEU A 91 -20.80 11.56 1.21
C LEU A 91 -21.38 12.06 -0.11
N ALA A 92 -22.57 12.67 -0.11
CA ALA A 92 -23.17 13.23 -1.32
C ALA A 92 -22.34 14.41 -1.85
N GLN A 93 -21.88 15.30 -0.96
CA GLN A 93 -20.98 16.39 -1.32
C GLN A 93 -19.64 15.88 -1.85
N ILE A 94 -19.03 14.91 -1.18
CA ILE A 94 -17.77 14.31 -1.63
C ILE A 94 -17.92 13.69 -3.03
N LYS A 95 -19.02 12.99 -3.30
CA LYS A 95 -19.33 12.44 -4.63
C LYS A 95 -19.55 13.53 -5.68
N ALA A 96 -20.20 14.63 -5.31
CA ALA A 96 -20.42 15.76 -6.21
C ALA A 96 -19.09 16.41 -6.62
N ILE A 97 -18.20 16.67 -5.66
CA ILE A 97 -16.84 17.19 -5.92
C ILE A 97 -16.07 16.22 -6.83
N GLY A 98 -16.10 14.92 -6.51
CA GLY A 98 -15.45 13.90 -7.33
C GLY A 98 -15.94 13.93 -8.79
N ARG A 99 -17.26 13.97 -9.01
CA ARG A 99 -17.83 14.08 -10.37
C ARG A 99 -17.40 15.35 -11.09
N ALA A 100 -17.44 16.50 -10.41
CA ALA A 100 -17.07 17.80 -11.00
C ALA A 100 -15.60 17.85 -11.47
N HIS A 101 -14.71 17.06 -10.85
CA HIS A 101 -13.29 17.03 -11.16
C HIS A 101 -12.80 15.72 -11.78
N ASN A 102 -13.71 14.84 -12.22
CA ASN A 102 -13.38 13.49 -12.72
C ASN A 102 -12.47 12.69 -11.75
N ALA A 103 -12.70 12.85 -10.45
CA ALA A 103 -11.92 12.28 -9.37
C ALA A 103 -12.76 11.25 -8.59
N THR A 104 -12.09 10.26 -8.01
CA THR A 104 -12.74 9.29 -7.12
C THR A 104 -12.97 9.89 -5.73
N ILE A 105 -13.84 9.25 -4.93
CA ILE A 105 -14.03 9.60 -3.52
C ILE A 105 -12.69 9.61 -2.76
N ASN A 106 -11.82 8.64 -3.07
CA ASN A 106 -10.53 8.54 -2.42
C ASN A 106 -9.60 9.70 -2.77
N ASP A 107 -9.57 10.15 -4.02
CA ASP A 107 -8.74 11.29 -4.44
C ASP A 107 -9.17 12.56 -3.71
N VAL A 108 -10.49 12.78 -3.57
CA VAL A 108 -11.05 13.93 -2.82
C VAL A 108 -10.67 13.86 -1.33
N LEU A 109 -10.83 12.70 -0.69
CA LEU A 109 -10.51 12.56 0.74
C LEU A 109 -9.01 12.71 1.01
N VAL A 110 -8.15 12.12 0.17
CA VAL A 110 -6.69 12.27 0.31
C VAL A 110 -6.26 13.72 0.09
N ALA A 111 -6.83 14.41 -0.91
CA ALA A 111 -6.55 15.83 -1.15
C ALA A 111 -7.03 16.72 0.01
N ALA A 112 -8.14 16.37 0.66
CA ALA A 112 -8.64 17.05 1.86
C ALA A 112 -7.70 16.83 3.05
N VAL A 113 -7.22 15.60 3.27
CA VAL A 113 -6.21 15.29 4.30
C VAL A 113 -4.92 16.06 4.05
N ALA A 114 -4.41 16.09 2.81
CA ALA A 114 -3.24 16.89 2.46
C ALA A 114 -3.45 18.39 2.76
N GLY A 115 -4.66 18.91 2.53
CA GLY A 115 -5.04 20.27 2.93
C GLY A 115 -5.02 20.49 4.45
N ALA A 116 -5.62 19.58 5.22
CA ALA A 116 -5.62 19.67 6.68
C ALA A 116 -4.20 19.60 7.27
N LEU A 117 -3.33 18.73 6.72
CA LEU A 117 -1.93 18.65 7.11
C LEU A 117 -1.19 19.94 6.77
N ARG A 118 -1.42 20.50 5.58
CA ARG A 118 -0.86 21.80 5.19
C ARG A 118 -1.27 22.92 6.17
N ASP A 119 -2.54 23.00 6.52
CA ASP A 119 -3.04 24.03 7.43
C ASP A 119 -2.42 23.89 8.83
N TYR A 120 -2.24 22.65 9.29
CA TYR A 120 -1.51 22.38 10.55
C TYR A 120 -0.05 22.80 10.46
N MET A 121 0.66 22.50 9.37
CA MET A 121 2.04 22.93 9.16
C MET A 121 2.18 24.44 9.30
N LEU A 122 1.33 25.19 8.59
CA LEU A 122 1.31 26.65 8.70
C LEU A 122 1.04 27.13 10.13
N HIS A 123 0.07 26.51 10.81
CA HIS A 123 -0.30 26.88 12.17
C HIS A 123 0.87 26.75 13.16
N VAL A 124 1.73 25.74 13.00
CA VAL A 124 2.89 25.51 13.87
C VAL A 124 4.20 26.09 13.34
N GLY A 125 4.16 26.85 12.23
CA GLY A 125 5.32 27.50 11.64
C GLY A 125 6.23 26.59 10.80
N ASP A 126 5.75 25.41 10.38
CA ASP A 126 6.44 24.59 9.38
C ASP A 126 5.99 24.98 7.97
N ASP A 127 6.95 25.11 7.05
CA ASP A 127 6.71 25.65 5.72
C ASP A 127 6.33 24.52 4.74
N PRO A 128 5.08 24.46 4.25
CA PRO A 128 4.66 23.47 3.25
C PRO A 128 5.35 23.67 1.89
N ALA A 129 5.85 24.88 1.57
CA ALA A 129 6.51 25.15 0.30
C ALA A 129 7.87 24.44 0.15
N LYS A 130 8.47 23.96 1.25
CA LYS A 130 9.71 23.18 1.25
C LYS A 130 9.58 21.80 0.59
N GLY A 131 8.36 21.36 0.28
CA GLY A 131 8.11 20.15 -0.48
C GLY A 131 6.93 19.34 0.05
N ASP A 132 6.61 18.28 -0.65
CA ASP A 132 5.55 17.36 -0.26
C ASP A 132 6.02 16.37 0.83
N ILE A 133 5.08 15.69 1.47
CA ILE A 133 5.36 14.59 2.42
C ILE A 133 4.88 13.29 1.82
N ASN A 134 5.50 12.17 2.16
CA ASN A 134 5.07 10.86 1.66
C ASN A 134 4.14 10.17 2.65
N ALA A 135 3.04 9.63 2.13
CA ALA A 135 2.17 8.70 2.84
C ALA A 135 2.34 7.28 2.28
N MET A 136 2.24 6.27 3.13
CA MET A 136 2.00 4.89 2.69
C MET A 136 0.50 4.68 2.52
N VAL A 137 0.11 4.16 1.36
CA VAL A 137 -1.28 3.76 1.07
C VAL A 137 -1.36 2.28 0.73
N PRO A 138 -2.30 1.52 1.33
CA PRO A 138 -2.54 0.15 0.94
C PRO A 138 -3.27 0.11 -0.40
N VAL A 139 -2.72 -0.63 -1.36
CA VAL A 139 -3.33 -0.91 -2.66
C VAL A 139 -3.71 -2.38 -2.69
N ASN A 140 -4.99 -2.66 -2.95
CA ASN A 140 -5.49 -4.02 -3.10
C ASN A 140 -4.97 -4.63 -4.40
N LEU A 141 -4.31 -5.78 -4.31
CA LEU A 141 -3.78 -6.51 -5.46
C LEU A 141 -4.69 -7.64 -5.93
N ARG A 142 -5.81 -7.88 -5.24
CA ARG A 142 -6.74 -8.95 -5.62
C ARG A 142 -7.41 -8.63 -6.96
N PRO A 143 -7.42 -9.58 -7.90
CA PRO A 143 -8.32 -9.53 -9.05
C PRO A 143 -9.78 -9.41 -8.60
N LEU A 144 -10.56 -8.55 -9.25
CA LEU A 144 -11.96 -8.26 -8.90
C LEU A 144 -12.88 -9.51 -8.99
N ASP A 145 -12.44 -10.55 -9.67
CA ASP A 145 -13.19 -11.74 -10.08
C ASP A 145 -12.93 -13.00 -9.24
N LYS A 146 -12.06 -12.94 -8.22
CA LYS A 146 -11.83 -14.07 -7.30
C LYS A 146 -12.70 -13.98 -6.05
N ALA A 147 -13.37 -15.10 -5.74
CA ALA A 147 -14.14 -15.30 -4.51
C ALA A 147 -13.29 -15.01 -3.26
N ILE A 148 -13.96 -14.70 -2.14
CA ILE A 148 -13.35 -14.36 -0.85
C ILE A 148 -12.46 -15.52 -0.37
N ASP A 149 -11.18 -15.45 -0.73
CA ASP A 149 -10.14 -16.33 -0.19
C ASP A 149 -9.50 -15.63 1.02
N LEU A 150 -9.23 -16.39 2.08
CA LEU A 150 -8.63 -15.87 3.30
C LEU A 150 -7.14 -15.57 3.03
N GLY A 151 -6.72 -14.32 3.22
CA GLY A 151 -5.31 -13.92 3.08
C GLY A 151 -5.10 -12.42 2.85
N ASN A 152 -3.95 -11.90 3.26
CA ASN A 152 -3.57 -10.50 3.03
C ASN A 152 -2.89 -10.36 1.66
N GLN A 153 -3.53 -9.68 0.72
CA GLN A 153 -3.02 -9.44 -0.63
C GLN A 153 -3.10 -7.94 -0.97
N PHE A 154 -2.35 -7.14 -0.23
CA PHE A 154 -2.22 -5.70 -0.47
C PHE A 154 -0.74 -5.28 -0.43
N ALA A 155 -0.40 -4.26 -1.20
CA ALA A 155 0.90 -3.62 -1.16
C ALA A 155 0.81 -2.28 -0.46
N LEU A 156 1.86 -1.88 0.26
CA LEU A 156 2.01 -0.49 0.73
C LEU A 156 2.84 0.27 -0.29
N VAL A 157 2.29 1.29 -0.90
CA VAL A 157 3.03 2.15 -1.85
C VAL A 157 3.16 3.56 -1.32
N TYR A 158 4.21 4.26 -1.76
CA TYR A 158 4.44 5.65 -1.41
C TYR A 158 3.58 6.56 -2.30
N LEU A 159 2.82 7.42 -1.66
CA LEU A 159 2.03 8.47 -2.28
C LEU A 159 2.53 9.83 -1.78
N PRO A 160 3.11 10.66 -2.65
CA PRO A 160 3.39 12.06 -2.33
C PRO A 160 2.07 12.79 -2.05
N LEU A 161 1.96 13.42 -0.88
CA LEU A 161 0.85 14.26 -0.50
C LEU A 161 1.16 15.71 -0.87
N PRO A 162 0.37 16.34 -1.78
CA PRO A 162 0.62 17.69 -2.29
C PRO A 162 0.33 18.80 -1.26
N VAL A 163 1.03 18.78 -0.11
CA VAL A 163 0.90 19.78 0.96
C VAL A 163 1.47 21.13 0.53
N SER A 164 2.40 21.14 -0.43
CA SER A 164 2.96 22.38 -0.99
C SER A 164 1.92 23.21 -1.76
N LEU A 165 0.87 22.57 -2.29
CA LEU A 165 -0.17 23.23 -3.07
C LEU A 165 -1.23 23.88 -2.17
N ALA A 166 -1.33 25.21 -2.26
CA ALA A 166 -2.31 26.01 -1.53
C ALA A 166 -3.72 25.89 -2.12
N ASP A 167 -3.85 25.93 -3.45
CA ASP A 167 -5.14 25.81 -4.12
C ASP A 167 -5.72 24.38 -3.95
N PRO A 168 -6.92 24.22 -3.35
CA PRO A 168 -7.53 22.91 -3.17
C PRO A 168 -7.83 22.18 -4.48
N VAL A 169 -8.11 22.91 -5.58
CA VAL A 169 -8.38 22.29 -6.88
C VAL A 169 -7.11 21.74 -7.52
N ALA A 170 -6.02 22.53 -7.52
CA ALA A 170 -4.70 22.06 -7.94
C ALA A 170 -4.24 20.87 -7.10
N ARG A 171 -4.46 20.91 -5.79
CA ARG A 171 -4.15 19.81 -4.87
C ARG A 171 -4.91 18.53 -5.23
N LEU A 172 -6.22 18.63 -5.49
CA LEU A 172 -7.03 17.49 -5.94
C LEU A 172 -6.53 16.91 -7.27
N LYS A 173 -6.21 17.76 -8.25
CA LYS A 173 -5.68 17.32 -9.55
C LYS A 173 -4.35 16.59 -9.39
N ALA A 174 -3.45 17.12 -8.57
CA ALA A 174 -2.16 16.50 -8.28
C ALA A 174 -2.35 15.14 -7.58
N THR A 175 -3.18 15.07 -6.54
CA THR A 175 -3.50 13.80 -5.86
C THR A 175 -4.06 12.76 -6.82
N LYS A 176 -5.04 13.14 -7.65
CA LYS A 176 -5.62 12.25 -8.67
C LYS A 176 -4.55 11.72 -9.61
N TYR A 177 -3.71 12.61 -10.16
CA TYR A 177 -2.65 12.22 -11.07
C TYR A 177 -1.70 11.18 -10.44
N GLN A 178 -1.24 11.42 -9.22
CA GLN A 178 -0.36 10.49 -8.51
C GLN A 178 -1.03 9.13 -8.26
N MET A 179 -2.32 9.13 -7.90
CA MET A 179 -3.07 7.91 -7.70
C MET A 179 -3.28 7.11 -9.00
N ASP A 180 -3.53 7.78 -10.12
CA ASP A 180 -3.70 7.14 -11.42
C ASP A 180 -2.37 6.54 -11.92
N VAL A 181 -1.24 7.24 -11.70
CA VAL A 181 0.11 6.70 -11.94
C VAL A 181 0.35 5.44 -11.10
N LEU A 182 0.06 5.47 -9.79
CA LEU A 182 0.26 4.31 -8.93
C LEU A 182 -0.58 3.09 -9.38
N LYS A 183 -1.86 3.30 -9.70
CA LYS A 183 -2.77 2.22 -10.14
C LYS A 183 -2.38 1.61 -11.49
N SER A 184 -1.82 2.41 -12.39
CA SER A 184 -1.40 1.97 -13.72
C SER A 184 0.02 1.37 -13.75
N SER A 185 0.77 1.52 -12.66
CA SER A 185 2.13 1.01 -12.54
C SER A 185 2.19 -0.43 -12.00
N PRO A 186 3.24 -1.20 -12.33
CA PRO A 186 3.49 -2.50 -11.69
C PRO A 186 4.09 -2.36 -10.28
N GLU A 187 4.28 -1.12 -9.77
CA GLU A 187 4.91 -0.84 -8.48
C GLU A 187 4.21 -1.52 -7.29
N PRO A 188 2.87 -1.51 -7.16
CA PRO A 188 2.20 -2.24 -6.08
C PRO A 188 2.54 -3.73 -6.06
N MET A 189 2.54 -4.41 -7.22
CA MET A 189 2.85 -5.84 -7.29
C MET A 189 4.29 -6.14 -6.86
N LEU A 190 5.24 -5.32 -7.32
CA LEU A 190 6.66 -5.46 -6.97
C LEU A 190 6.89 -5.23 -5.48
N VAL A 191 6.27 -4.20 -4.89
CA VAL A 191 6.39 -3.94 -3.47
C VAL A 191 5.81 -5.09 -2.64
N TYR A 192 4.69 -5.69 -3.07
CA TYR A 192 4.15 -6.87 -2.40
C TYR A 192 5.11 -8.06 -2.42
N GLN A 193 5.77 -8.33 -3.54
CA GLN A 193 6.79 -9.39 -3.63
C GLN A 193 7.97 -9.11 -2.70
N ILE A 194 8.46 -7.86 -2.67
CA ILE A 194 9.56 -7.44 -1.79
C ILE A 194 9.17 -7.62 -0.31
N LEU A 195 7.97 -7.20 0.08
CA LEU A 195 7.46 -7.40 1.45
C LEU A 195 7.33 -8.88 1.80
N GLY A 196 6.92 -9.73 0.86
CA GLY A 196 6.90 -11.17 1.03
C GLY A 196 8.27 -11.77 1.31
N VAL A 197 9.32 -11.30 0.61
CA VAL A 197 10.71 -11.71 0.87
C VAL A 197 11.15 -11.24 2.26
N ILE A 198 10.91 -9.97 2.60
CA ILE A 198 11.27 -9.41 3.92
C ILE A 198 10.62 -10.20 5.06
N GLY A 199 9.38 -10.64 4.90
CA GLY A 199 8.66 -11.43 5.90
C GLY A 199 9.25 -12.82 6.18
N ASN A 200 10.13 -13.33 5.32
CA ASN A 200 10.82 -14.61 5.49
C ASN A 200 12.27 -14.45 6.00
N LEU A 201 12.75 -13.22 6.19
CA LEU A 201 14.09 -12.95 6.70
C LEU A 201 14.17 -13.16 8.22
N PRO A 202 15.37 -13.41 8.78
CA PRO A 202 15.61 -13.36 10.22
C PRO A 202 15.08 -12.06 10.84
N LEU A 203 14.54 -12.15 12.05
CA LEU A 203 13.79 -11.07 12.69
C LEU A 203 14.54 -9.73 12.72
N ASP A 204 15.85 -9.74 12.99
CA ASP A 204 16.64 -8.52 13.09
C ASP A 204 16.86 -7.85 11.73
N ILE A 205 16.97 -8.64 10.66
CA ILE A 205 17.07 -8.13 9.29
C ILE A 205 15.71 -7.61 8.85
N ALA A 206 14.63 -8.34 9.12
CA ALA A 206 13.27 -7.92 8.81
C ALA A 206 12.90 -6.60 9.51
N LYS A 207 13.29 -6.43 10.78
CA LYS A 207 13.11 -5.17 11.53
C LYS A 207 13.85 -4.00 10.88
N GLN A 208 15.13 -4.18 10.53
CA GLN A 208 15.93 -3.15 9.88
C GLN A 208 15.35 -2.76 8.51
N ALA A 209 14.97 -3.74 7.70
CA ALA A 209 14.32 -3.51 6.41
C ALA A 209 12.99 -2.77 6.58
N THR A 210 12.20 -3.14 7.59
CA THR A 210 10.92 -2.48 7.90
C THR A 210 11.12 -1.04 8.35
N MET A 211 12.12 -0.77 9.20
CA MET A 211 12.45 0.60 9.62
C MET A 211 12.93 1.45 8.44
N TRP A 212 13.80 0.90 7.59
CA TRP A 212 14.25 1.58 6.38
C TRP A 212 13.09 1.89 5.43
N PHE A 213 12.18 0.94 5.21
CA PHE A 213 10.99 1.15 4.39
C PHE A 213 10.10 2.23 5.03
N SER A 214 9.76 2.10 6.32
CA SER A 214 8.93 3.06 7.05
C SER A 214 9.54 4.47 7.12
N SER A 215 10.87 4.59 7.03
CA SER A 215 11.55 5.90 7.06
C SER A 215 11.17 6.81 5.88
N LYS A 216 10.73 6.23 4.75
CA LYS A 216 10.41 6.93 3.50
C LYS A 216 9.01 7.58 3.49
N ALA A 217 8.22 7.40 4.55
CA ALA A 217 6.92 8.04 4.72
C ALA A 217 6.76 8.67 6.12
N SER A 218 5.92 9.69 6.23
CA SER A 218 5.53 10.33 7.49
C SER A 218 4.11 9.99 7.92
N ALA A 219 3.31 9.39 7.04
CA ALA A 219 1.92 9.03 7.33
C ALA A 219 1.55 7.67 6.73
N VAL A 220 0.50 7.05 7.28
CA VAL A 220 -0.19 5.91 6.68
C VAL A 220 -1.64 6.31 6.48
N LEU A 221 -2.14 6.21 5.25
CA LEU A 221 -3.52 6.54 4.91
C LEU A 221 -4.23 5.29 4.45
N THR A 222 -5.39 5.01 5.05
CA THR A 222 -6.22 3.85 4.76
C THR A 222 -7.66 4.29 4.59
N ASN A 223 -8.34 3.69 3.61
CA ASN A 223 -9.74 3.92 3.33
C ASN A 223 -10.42 2.57 3.09
N VAL A 224 -11.16 2.10 4.09
CA VAL A 224 -11.83 0.80 4.06
C VAL A 224 -13.33 1.03 3.86
N PRO A 225 -13.95 0.43 2.84
CA PRO A 225 -15.39 0.53 2.64
C PRO A 225 -16.17 0.03 3.85
N GLY A 226 -17.06 0.87 4.38
CA GLY A 226 -17.98 0.48 5.44
C GLY A 226 -19.23 -0.26 4.92
N PRO A 227 -20.11 -0.71 5.83
CA PRO A 227 -21.40 -1.30 5.48
C PRO A 227 -22.26 -0.35 4.63
N ARG A 228 -22.92 -0.88 3.59
CA ARG A 228 -23.83 -0.10 2.72
C ARG A 228 -25.25 -0.01 3.25
N GLN A 229 -25.57 -0.80 4.27
CA GLN A 229 -26.89 -0.89 4.88
C GLN A 229 -26.77 -0.63 6.39
N GLN A 230 -27.87 -0.19 7.00
CA GLN A 230 -27.95 0.00 8.44
C GLN A 230 -27.68 -1.34 9.14
N ILE A 231 -26.66 -1.36 10.00
CA ILE A 231 -26.36 -2.51 10.85
C ILE A 231 -26.91 -2.29 12.26
N TYR A 232 -27.19 -3.39 12.96
CA TYR A 232 -27.79 -3.40 14.29
C TYR A 232 -26.90 -4.19 15.26
N PHE A 233 -26.84 -3.72 16.50
CA PHE A 233 -26.20 -4.43 17.60
C PHE A 233 -27.20 -4.57 18.74
N ALA A 234 -27.46 -5.81 19.17
CA ALA A 234 -28.49 -6.11 20.18
C ALA A 234 -29.88 -5.48 19.87
N GLY A 235 -30.28 -5.48 18.59
CA GLY A 235 -31.55 -4.89 18.13
C GLY A 235 -31.55 -3.37 17.97
N LEU A 236 -30.48 -2.67 18.34
CA LEU A 236 -30.37 -1.22 18.22
C LEU A 236 -29.58 -0.81 16.97
N PRO A 237 -30.01 0.22 16.22
CA PRO A 237 -29.29 0.68 15.04
C PRO A 237 -27.97 1.35 15.42
N LEU A 238 -26.86 0.90 14.83
CA LEU A 238 -25.56 1.55 15.00
C LEU A 238 -25.51 2.87 14.24
N ARG A 239 -25.28 3.97 14.97
CA ARG A 239 -25.24 5.33 14.37
C ARG A 239 -23.90 5.68 13.74
N GLN A 240 -22.80 5.16 14.29
CA GLN A 240 -21.45 5.51 13.85
C GLN A 240 -20.51 4.32 14.06
N ILE A 241 -19.61 4.12 13.10
CA ILE A 241 -18.54 3.13 13.14
C ILE A 241 -17.23 3.89 12.95
N MET A 242 -16.28 3.69 13.85
CA MET A 242 -14.94 4.27 13.74
C MET A 242 -13.93 3.14 13.75
N PHE A 243 -12.95 3.23 12.85
CA PHE A 243 -11.82 2.30 12.83
C PHE A 243 -10.63 2.95 13.50
N TRP A 244 -10.08 2.25 14.48
CA TRP A 244 -8.78 2.57 15.04
C TRP A 244 -7.91 1.32 14.92
N VAL A 245 -6.76 1.47 14.29
CA VAL A 245 -5.69 0.46 14.30
C VAL A 245 -4.75 0.78 15.46
N PRO A 246 -4.88 0.15 16.63
CA PRO A 246 -3.84 0.19 17.63
C PRO A 246 -2.66 -0.63 17.07
N GLN A 247 -1.61 0.05 16.61
CA GLN A 247 -0.27 -0.54 16.68
C GLN A 247 0.18 -0.56 18.14
#